data_AF-A0A850QV53-F1
#
_entry.id   AF-A0A850QV53-F1
#
_cell.length_a   1.000
_cell.length_b   1.000
_cell.length_c   1.000
_cell.angle_alpha   90.00
_cell.angle_beta   90.00
_cell.angle_gamma   90.00
#
_symmetry.space_group_name_H-M   'P 1'
#
loop_
_entity.id
_entity.type
_entity.pdbx_description
1 polymer ?
#
loop_
_entity_poly.entity_id
_entity_poly.type
_entity_poly.pdbx_seq_one_letter_code
_entity_poly.pdbx_strand_id
1 'polypeptide(L)'
;VVIIKPKPQWQSNEQAQVLATKLRDQQQVSEVRLDSDWLQRLAAIKDLAVTLALVMSGLMLFAVFLIVGNTLRLQVLSHKDEIQVMKMVGATNSYILRPYLYVGVWYGLIASVIAIGLTFAITLLLDQAVATLANLYASHYRLIGLGWDEMLILIMSAAFLGLLAARLSAGRHLREIEPV
;
A
#
# COMPACT_ATOMS: atom_id res chain seq x y z
N VAL A 1 -17.94 34.50 17.47
CA VAL A 1 -17.64 33.61 16.33
C VAL A 1 -17.78 32.17 16.81
N VAL A 2 -18.75 31.42 16.28
CA VAL A 2 -18.96 30.01 16.65
C VAL A 2 -18.25 29.15 15.60
N ILE A 3 -17.27 28.35 16.03
CA ILE A 3 -16.51 27.46 15.16
C ILE A 3 -17.21 26.10 15.14
N ILE A 4 -17.93 25.81 14.06
CA ILE A 4 -18.62 24.54 13.88
C ILE A 4 -17.69 23.60 13.10
N LYS A 5 -17.27 22.49 13.73
CA LYS A 5 -16.48 21.43 13.07
C LYS A 5 -17.43 20.37 12.49
N PRO A 6 -17.55 20.23 11.16
CA PRO A 6 -18.38 19.19 10.56
C PRO A 6 -17.84 17.79 10.85
N LYS A 7 -18.74 16.81 11.03
CA LYS A 7 -18.40 15.39 11.17
C LYS A 7 -17.59 14.91 9.95
N PRO A 8 -16.71 13.89 10.07
CA PRO A 8 -15.82 13.43 9.00
C PRO A 8 -16.52 13.14 7.66
N GLN A 9 -17.77 12.68 7.73
CA GLN A 9 -18.60 12.38 6.57
C GLN A 9 -18.92 13.60 5.70
N TRP A 10 -18.85 14.82 6.25
CA TRP A 10 -19.23 16.09 5.61
C TRP A 10 -18.01 16.97 5.25
N GLN A 11 -16.80 16.42 5.34
CA GLN A 11 -15.55 17.15 5.03
C GLN A 11 -15.23 17.16 3.53
N SER A 12 -16.04 16.52 2.69
CA SER A 12 -15.93 16.61 1.24
C SER A 12 -16.39 17.99 0.76
N ASN A 13 -15.67 18.56 -0.22
CA ASN A 13 -15.86 19.93 -0.69
C ASN A 13 -17.32 20.22 -1.12
N GLU A 14 -17.97 19.27 -1.79
CA GLU A 14 -19.39 19.36 -2.17
C GLU A 14 -20.34 19.41 -0.97
N GLN A 15 -20.15 18.54 0.02
CA GLN A 15 -21.07 18.45 1.17
C GLN A 15 -20.85 19.58 2.16
N ALA A 16 -19.62 20.08 2.27
CA ALA A 16 -19.30 21.30 3.01
C ALA A 16 -20.01 22.53 2.40
N GLN A 17 -20.07 22.61 1.06
CA GLN A 17 -20.83 23.67 0.37
C GLN A 17 -22.34 23.54 0.60
N VAL A 18 -22.90 22.33 0.53
CA VAL A 18 -24.34 22.10 0.81
C VAL A 18 -24.70 22.46 2.26
N LEU A 19 -23.83 22.13 3.22
CA LEU A 19 -24.02 22.48 4.63
C LEU A 19 -23.91 24.00 4.86
N ALA A 20 -22.95 24.66 4.20
CA ALA A 20 -22.80 26.10 4.24
C ALA A 20 -24.04 26.83 3.69
N THR A 21 -24.63 26.35 2.59
CA THR A 21 -25.85 26.92 2.02
C THR A 21 -27.05 26.73 2.96
N LYS A 22 -27.21 25.57 3.60
CA LYS A 22 -28.27 25.34 4.60
C LYS A 22 -28.12 26.20 5.86
N LEU A 23 -26.90 26.50 6.27
CA LEU A 23 -26.62 27.36 7.43
C LEU A 23 -26.78 28.85 7.12
N ARG A 24 -26.57 29.27 5.87
CA ARG A 24 -26.88 30.65 5.39
C ARG A 24 -28.37 30.97 5.39
N ASP A 25 -29.22 29.95 5.28
CA ASP A 25 -30.68 30.11 5.19
C ASP A 25 -31.36 30.28 6.57
N GLN A 26 -30.60 30.18 7.67
CA GLN A 26 -31.11 30.45 9.02
C GLN A 26 -30.90 31.93 9.40
N GLN A 27 -32.01 32.58 9.79
CA GLN A 27 -32.08 34.02 10.14
C GLN A 27 -31.11 34.50 11.24
N GLN A 28 -30.46 33.58 11.97
CA GLN A 28 -29.51 33.89 13.05
C GLN A 28 -28.04 33.94 12.61
N VAL A 29 -27.72 33.73 11.32
CA VAL A 29 -26.34 33.64 10.82
C VAL A 29 -26.04 34.79 9.85
N SER A 30 -25.19 35.72 10.28
CA SER A 30 -24.92 36.98 9.57
C SER A 30 -23.91 36.84 8.41
N GLU A 31 -22.92 35.95 8.53
CA GLU A 31 -21.91 35.73 7.49
C GLU A 31 -21.34 34.29 7.61
N VAL A 32 -21.50 33.49 6.56
CA VAL A 32 -20.82 32.19 6.45
C VAL A 32 -19.67 32.36 5.45
N ARG A 33 -18.45 32.55 5.97
CA ARG A 33 -17.23 32.47 5.17
C ARG A 33 -16.79 31.01 5.07
N LEU A 34 -17.15 30.39 3.96
CA LEU A 34 -16.50 29.17 3.53
C LEU A 34 -15.38 29.61 2.59
N ASP A 35 -14.12 29.55 3.03
CA ASP A 35 -12.97 29.76 2.14
C ASP A 35 -12.83 28.53 1.21
N SER A 36 -13.79 28.38 0.31
CA SER A 36 -13.90 27.29 -0.65
C SER A 36 -12.69 27.24 -1.58
N ASP A 37 -12.11 28.39 -1.92
CA ASP A 37 -10.94 28.47 -2.79
C ASP A 37 -9.69 27.87 -2.13
N TRP A 38 -9.48 28.10 -0.84
CA TRP A 38 -8.37 27.49 -0.10
C TRP A 38 -8.58 25.99 0.07
N LEU A 39 -9.79 25.57 0.43
CA LEU A 39 -10.13 24.15 0.57
C LEU A 39 -10.02 23.40 -0.77
N GLN A 40 -10.40 24.03 -1.88
CA GLN A 40 -10.23 23.48 -3.23
C GLN A 40 -8.77 23.35 -3.62
N ARG A 41 -7.93 24.36 -3.34
CA ARG A 41 -6.48 24.29 -3.60
C ARG A 41 -5.82 23.18 -2.79
N LEU A 42 -6.17 23.05 -1.51
CA LEU A 42 -5.66 21.98 -0.65
C LEU A 42 -6.12 20.61 -1.13
N ALA A 43 -7.39 20.46 -1.52
CA ALA A 43 -7.91 19.22 -2.09
C ALA A 43 -7.18 18.84 -3.39
N ALA A 44 -6.92 19.81 -4.27
CA ALA A 44 -6.16 19.58 -5.50
C ALA A 44 -4.71 19.12 -5.22
N ILE A 45 -4.02 19.73 -4.25
CA ILE A 45 -2.66 19.31 -3.84
C ILE A 45 -2.69 17.89 -3.26
N LYS A 46 -3.70 17.57 -2.44
CA LYS A 46 -3.90 16.23 -1.89
C LYS A 46 -4.10 15.20 -3.00
N ASP A 47 -4.98 15.49 -3.97
CA ASP A 47 -5.28 14.56 -5.06
C ASP A 47 -4.07 14.32 -5.96
N LEU A 48 -3.26 15.35 -6.22
CA LEU A 48 -1.97 15.20 -6.89
C LEU A 48 -1.01 14.28 -6.11
N ALA A 49 -0.90 14.48 -4.79
CA ALA A 49 -0.05 13.65 -3.93
C ALA A 49 -0.51 12.19 -3.90
N VAL A 50 -1.82 11.94 -3.79
CA VAL A 50 -2.40 10.58 -3.83
C VAL A 50 -2.16 9.93 -5.19
N THR A 51 -2.34 10.66 -6.29
CA THR A 51 -2.10 10.15 -7.64
C THR A 51 -0.64 9.75 -7.82
N LEU A 52 0.30 10.60 -7.38
CA LEU A 52 1.73 10.30 -7.44
C LEU A 52 2.09 9.07 -6.58
N ALA A 53 1.53 8.96 -5.38
CA ALA A 53 1.73 7.81 -4.50
C ALA A 53 1.21 6.50 -5.14
N LEU A 54 0.06 6.54 -5.81
CA LEU A 54 -0.49 5.39 -6.54
C LEU A 54 0.42 4.96 -7.70
N VAL A 55 0.93 5.91 -8.48
CA VAL A 55 1.86 5.64 -9.58
C VAL A 55 3.15 5.00 -9.04
N MET A 56 3.74 5.58 -7.99
CA MET A 56 4.94 5.03 -7.35
C MET A 56 4.72 3.65 -6.76
N SER A 57 3.56 3.42 -6.12
CA SER A 57 3.17 2.12 -5.60
C SER A 57 3.10 1.08 -6.73
N GLY A 58 2.45 1.40 -7.85
CA GLY A 58 2.39 0.52 -9.02
C GLY A 58 3.77 0.18 -9.58
N LEU A 59 4.66 1.17 -9.68
CA LEU A 59 6.04 0.99 -10.12
C LEU A 59 6.84 0.08 -9.18
N MET A 60 6.70 0.28 -7.87
CA MET A 60 7.34 -0.56 -6.85
C MET A 60 6.83 -2.01 -6.90
N LEU A 61 5.52 -2.21 -7.06
CA LEU A 61 4.94 -3.54 -7.21
C LEU A 61 5.53 -4.26 -8.44
N PHE A 62 5.66 -3.54 -9.56
CA PHE A 62 6.27 -4.09 -10.77
C PHE A 62 7.76 -4.42 -10.57
N ALA A 63 8.51 -3.55 -9.88
CA ALA A 63 9.92 -3.79 -9.56
C ALA A 63 10.09 -5.04 -8.69
N VAL A 64 9.28 -5.21 -7.64
CA VAL A 64 9.30 -6.40 -6.77
C VAL A 64 8.99 -7.65 -7.58
N PHE A 65 7.97 -7.61 -8.43
CA PHE A 65 7.63 -8.71 -9.32
C PHE A 65 8.81 -9.14 -10.20
N LEU A 66 9.52 -8.16 -10.80
CA LEU A 66 10.67 -8.41 -11.66
C LEU A 66 11.87 -8.97 -10.87
N ILE A 67 12.17 -8.41 -9.70
CA ILE A 67 13.28 -8.85 -8.84
C ILE A 67 13.05 -10.28 -8.36
N VAL A 68 11.87 -10.56 -7.79
CA VAL A 68 11.51 -11.90 -7.33
C VAL A 68 11.53 -12.87 -8.51
N GLY A 69 10.93 -12.48 -9.64
CA GLY A 69 10.91 -13.30 -10.84
C GLY A 69 12.29 -13.68 -11.35
N ASN A 70 13.20 -12.71 -11.48
CA ASN A 70 14.56 -12.95 -11.92
C ASN A 70 15.38 -13.77 -10.93
N THR A 71 15.20 -13.52 -9.62
CA THR A 71 15.89 -14.27 -8.58
C THR A 71 15.51 -15.75 -8.62
N LEU A 72 14.22 -16.06 -8.77
CA LEU A 72 13.76 -17.44 -8.92
C LEU A 72 14.32 -18.09 -10.19
N ARG A 73 14.35 -17.36 -11.32
CA ARG A 73 14.94 -17.85 -12.57
C ARG A 73 16.40 -18.25 -12.36
N LEU A 74 17.19 -17.40 -11.71
CA LEU A 74 18.60 -17.66 -11.43
C LEU A 74 18.77 -18.88 -10.50
N GLN A 75 17.92 -19.03 -9.48
CA GLN A 75 17.95 -20.21 -8.61
C GLN A 75 17.61 -21.50 -9.36
N VAL A 76 16.58 -21.49 -10.21
CA VAL A 76 16.22 -22.65 -11.04
C VAL A 76 17.36 -23.02 -11.98
N LEU A 77 18.01 -22.03 -12.60
CA LEU A 77 19.14 -22.27 -13.50
C LEU A 77 20.37 -22.83 -12.75
N SER A 78 20.64 -22.35 -11.55
CA SER A 78 21.74 -22.84 -10.72
C SER A 78 21.56 -24.30 -10.26
N HIS A 79 20.32 -24.78 -10.19
CA HIS A 79 19.97 -26.15 -9.80
C HIS A 79 19.45 -26.98 -10.99
N LYS A 80 19.77 -26.59 -12.23
CA LYS A 80 19.25 -27.21 -13.44
C LYS A 80 19.53 -28.72 -13.50
N ASP A 81 20.74 -29.13 -13.16
CA ASP A 81 21.15 -30.55 -13.24
C ASP A 81 20.36 -31.43 -12.27
N GLU A 82 20.13 -30.93 -11.05
CA GLU A 82 19.31 -31.60 -10.03
C GLU A 82 17.85 -31.72 -10.49
N ILE A 83 17.31 -30.65 -11.10
CA ILE A 83 15.96 -30.65 -11.68
C ILE A 83 15.85 -31.65 -12.83
N GLN A 84 16.88 -31.78 -13.66
CA GLN A 84 16.90 -32.75 -14.76
C GLN A 84 16.87 -34.18 -14.23
N VAL A 85 17.67 -34.49 -13.20
CA VAL A 85 17.62 -35.80 -12.52
C VAL A 85 16.24 -36.07 -11.91
N MET A 86 15.66 -35.08 -11.22
CA MET A 86 14.30 -35.20 -10.67
C MET A 86 13.26 -35.50 -11.77
N LYS A 87 13.35 -34.81 -12.92
CA LYS A 87 12.45 -35.07 -14.06
C LYS A 87 12.65 -36.47 -14.65
N MET A 88 13.88 -36.98 -14.73
CA MET A 88 14.18 -38.34 -15.23
C MET A 88 13.60 -39.44 -14.34
N VAL A 89 13.52 -39.21 -13.03
CA VAL A 89 12.90 -40.16 -12.06
C VAL A 89 11.36 -39.99 -12.01
N GLY A 90 10.79 -39.11 -12.84
CA GLY A 90 9.33 -38.92 -12.96
C GLY A 90 8.73 -37.88 -12.01
N ALA A 91 9.54 -36.97 -11.44
CA ALA A 91 9.02 -35.90 -10.61
C ALA A 91 8.11 -34.95 -11.41
N THR A 92 6.96 -34.61 -10.84
CA THR A 92 6.03 -33.66 -11.45
C THR A 92 6.54 -32.22 -11.35
N ASN A 93 6.24 -31.38 -12.35
CA ASN A 93 6.58 -29.94 -12.32
C ASN A 93 6.07 -29.24 -11.06
N SER A 94 4.91 -29.65 -10.54
CA SER A 94 4.34 -29.12 -9.29
C SER A 94 5.17 -29.48 -8.06
N TYR A 95 5.83 -30.65 -8.03
CA TYR A 95 6.71 -31.03 -6.93
C TYR A 95 7.96 -30.15 -6.91
N ILE A 96 8.56 -29.91 -8.07
CA ILE A 96 9.75 -29.07 -8.25
C ILE A 96 9.44 -27.59 -7.92
N LEU A 97 8.21 -27.13 -8.20
CA LEU A 97 7.81 -25.72 -8.01
C LEU A 97 7.55 -25.33 -6.54
N ARG A 98 7.13 -26.27 -5.69
CA ARG A 98 6.75 -26.01 -4.28
C ARG A 98 7.80 -25.25 -3.46
N PRO A 99 9.09 -25.65 -3.41
CA PRO A 99 10.10 -24.94 -2.62
C PRO A 99 10.19 -23.45 -3.00
N TYR A 100 10.12 -23.17 -4.30
CA TYR A 100 10.18 -21.80 -4.81
C TYR A 100 8.94 -20.96 -4.44
N LEU A 101 7.75 -21.57 -4.37
CA LEU A 101 6.55 -20.88 -3.90
C LEU A 101 6.65 -20.51 -2.41
N TYR A 102 7.21 -21.40 -1.58
CA TYR A 102 7.42 -21.10 -0.16
C TYR A 102 8.39 -19.93 0.02
N VAL A 103 9.49 -19.91 -0.74
CA VAL A 103 10.45 -18.79 -0.73
C VAL A 103 9.77 -17.47 -1.10
N GLY A 104 8.91 -17.46 -2.13
CA GLY A 104 8.14 -16.28 -2.51
C GLY A 104 7.20 -15.76 -1.41
N VAL A 105 6.50 -16.67 -0.72
CA VAL A 105 5.63 -16.32 0.43
C VAL A 105 6.46 -15.76 1.58
N TRP A 106 7.59 -16.39 1.92
CA TRP A 106 8.48 -15.93 2.98
C TRP A 106 9.04 -14.53 2.69
N TYR A 107 9.41 -14.24 1.45
CA TYR A 107 9.81 -12.89 1.07
C TYR A 107 8.69 -11.86 1.28
N GLY A 108 7.45 -12.19 0.90
CA GLY A 108 6.29 -11.32 1.13
C GLY A 108 5.99 -11.09 2.61
N LEU A 109 6.06 -12.14 3.43
CA LEU A 109 5.85 -12.06 4.88
C LEU A 109 6.92 -11.22 5.57
N ILE A 110 8.20 -11.45 5.26
CA ILE A 110 9.30 -10.68 5.86
C ILE A 110 9.22 -9.21 5.43
N ALA A 111 8.95 -8.95 4.14
CA ALA A 111 8.79 -7.59 3.64
C ALA A 111 7.65 -6.84 4.32
N SER A 112 6.50 -7.47 4.53
CA SER A 112 5.36 -6.85 5.23
C SER A 112 5.65 -6.58 6.69
N VAL A 113 6.31 -7.49 7.41
CA VAL A 113 6.72 -7.25 8.81
C VAL A 113 7.67 -6.05 8.90
N ILE A 114 8.66 -5.97 8.00
CA ILE A 114 9.59 -4.83 7.94
C ILE A 114 8.82 -3.53 7.60
N ALA A 115 7.88 -3.57 6.66
CA ALA A 115 7.07 -2.41 6.28
C ALA A 115 6.18 -1.91 7.42
N ILE A 116 5.59 -2.81 8.22
CA ILE A 116 4.82 -2.46 9.42
C ILE A 116 5.72 -1.77 10.44
N GLY A 117 6.90 -2.35 10.72
CA GLY A 117 7.87 -1.77 11.65
C GLY A 117 8.34 -0.39 11.20
N LEU A 118 8.61 -0.22 9.91
CA LEU A 118 9.03 1.06 9.34
C LEU A 118 7.90 2.09 9.38
N THR A 119 6.67 1.69 9.04
CA THR A 119 5.50 2.57 9.14
C THR A 119 5.31 3.04 10.58
N PHE A 120 5.38 2.14 11.55
CA PHE A 120 5.27 2.47 12.97
C PHE A 120 6.36 3.47 13.41
N ALA A 121 7.62 3.25 13.01
CA ALA A 121 8.72 4.16 13.30
C ALA A 121 8.50 5.56 12.67
N ILE A 122 8.07 5.62 11.42
CA ILE A 122 7.74 6.87 10.73
C ILE A 122 6.60 7.58 11.44
N THR A 123 5.53 6.88 11.81
CA THR A 123 4.41 7.47 12.55
C THR A 123 4.87 8.08 13.87
N LEU A 124 5.71 7.40 14.64
CA LEU A 124 6.24 7.94 15.90
C LEU A 124 7.09 9.19 15.71
N LEU A 125 7.95 9.21 14.68
CA LEU A 125 8.79 10.36 14.37
C LEU A 125 7.95 11.56 13.89
N LEU A 126 6.94 11.30 13.04
CA LEU A 126 6.08 12.35 12.51
C LEU A 126 5.08 12.87 13.55
N ASP A 127 4.61 12.04 14.48
CA ASP A 127 3.63 12.47 15.49
C ASP A 127 4.19 13.65 16.31
N GLN A 128 5.48 13.63 16.67
CA GLN A 128 6.13 14.74 17.37
C GLN A 128 6.21 16.02 16.52
N ALA A 129 6.60 15.89 15.24
CA ALA A 129 6.69 17.03 14.33
C ALA A 129 5.31 17.64 14.04
N VAL A 130 4.30 16.78 13.81
CA VAL A 130 2.94 17.19 13.51
C VAL A 130 2.24 17.75 14.74
N ALA A 131 2.45 17.19 15.94
CA ALA A 131 1.89 17.74 17.18
C ALA A 131 2.37 19.19 17.43
N THR A 132 3.62 19.49 17.08
CA THR A 132 4.18 20.85 17.18
C THR A 132 3.44 21.81 16.24
N LEU A 133 3.27 21.45 14.96
CA LEU A 133 2.50 22.26 14.01
C LEU A 133 1.00 22.35 14.37
N ALA A 134 0.41 21.27 14.85
CA ALA A 134 -1.01 21.17 15.15
C ALA A 134 -1.40 22.03 16.37
N ASN A 135 -0.51 22.14 17.36
CA ASN A 135 -0.64 23.07 18.48
C ASN A 135 -0.63 24.54 18.02
N LEU A 136 0.20 24.91 17.03
CA LEU A 136 0.19 26.26 16.45
C LEU A 136 -1.14 26.60 15.75
N TYR A 137 -1.88 25.60 15.26
CA TYR A 137 -3.17 25.77 14.57
C TYR A 137 -4.39 25.42 15.43
N ALA A 138 -4.24 25.22 16.75
CA ALA A 138 -5.31 24.83 17.69
C ALA A 138 -6.14 23.60 17.24
N SER A 139 -5.52 22.71 16.46
CA SER A 139 -6.14 21.48 15.95
C SER A 139 -5.55 20.30 16.68
N HIS A 140 -6.36 19.51 17.38
CA HIS A 140 -5.91 18.25 17.99
C HIS A 140 -5.90 17.16 16.91
N TYR A 141 -4.89 17.17 16.05
CA TYR A 141 -4.66 16.09 15.09
C TYR A 141 -3.76 15.05 15.75
N ARG A 142 -4.23 13.80 15.84
CA ARG A 142 -3.38 12.65 16.16
C ARG A 142 -3.09 11.93 14.85
N LEU A 143 -1.83 11.58 14.61
CA LEU A 143 -1.51 10.63 13.56
C LEU A 143 -2.11 9.28 13.96
N ILE A 144 -3.14 8.85 13.22
CA ILE A 144 -3.66 7.49 13.35
C ILE A 144 -2.64 6.60 12.63
N GLY A 145 -1.94 5.78 13.42
CA GLY A 145 -1.07 4.73 12.87
C GLY A 145 -1.88 3.60 12.25
N LEU A 146 -1.19 2.61 11.69
CA LEU A 146 -1.85 1.43 11.10
C LEU A 146 -2.74 0.73 12.13
N GLY A 147 -3.99 0.49 11.76
CA GLY A 147 -4.92 -0.37 12.49
C GLY A 147 -4.53 -1.85 12.41
N TRP A 148 -5.11 -2.67 13.30
CA TRP A 148 -4.89 -4.12 13.28
C TRP A 148 -5.39 -4.78 11.99
N ASP A 149 -6.51 -4.30 11.47
CA ASP A 149 -7.10 -4.70 10.20
C ASP A 149 -6.20 -4.33 9.01
N GLU A 150 -5.65 -3.12 9.01
CA GLU A 150 -4.73 -2.65 7.96
C GLU A 150 -3.43 -3.46 7.94
N MET A 151 -2.87 -3.78 9.12
CA MET A 151 -1.70 -4.67 9.22
C MET A 151 -1.98 -6.05 8.64
N LEU A 152 -3.15 -6.64 8.95
CA LEU A 152 -3.55 -7.95 8.42
C LEU A 152 -3.71 -7.90 6.89
N ILE A 153 -4.37 -6.88 6.35
CA ILE A 153 -4.52 -6.69 4.90
C ILE A 153 -3.16 -6.54 4.23
N LEU A 154 -2.23 -5.81 4.84
CA LEU A 154 -0.89 -5.60 4.31
C LEU A 154 -0.08 -6.91 4.28
N ILE A 155 -0.13 -7.72 5.34
CA ILE A 155 0.54 -9.03 5.37
C ILE A 155 -0.07 -9.97 4.31
N MET A 156 -1.41 -10.04 4.26
CA MET A 156 -2.11 -10.92 3.32
C MET A 156 -1.86 -10.53 1.87
N SER A 157 -1.91 -9.23 1.55
CA SER A 157 -1.63 -8.74 0.19
C SER A 157 -0.16 -8.95 -0.20
N ALA A 158 0.80 -8.72 0.70
CA ALA A 158 2.21 -8.95 0.44
C ALA A 158 2.53 -10.45 0.22
N ALA A 159 1.98 -11.33 1.06
CA ALA A 159 2.14 -12.78 0.90
C ALA A 159 1.51 -13.27 -0.41
N PHE A 160 0.32 -12.79 -0.74
CA PHE A 160 -0.36 -13.10 -1.98
C PHE A 160 0.44 -12.65 -3.21
N LEU A 161 1.00 -11.44 -3.18
CA LEU A 161 1.80 -10.91 -4.27
C LEU A 161 3.13 -11.66 -4.44
N GLY A 162 3.79 -12.02 -3.33
CA GLY A 162 4.98 -12.88 -3.34
C GLY A 162 4.70 -14.27 -3.93
N LEU A 163 3.56 -14.88 -3.56
CA LEU A 163 3.11 -16.15 -4.12
C LEU A 163 2.84 -16.03 -5.63
N LEU A 164 2.13 -14.99 -6.07
CA LEU A 164 1.82 -14.75 -7.48
C LEU A 164 3.09 -14.54 -8.30
N ALA A 165 4.02 -13.73 -7.81
CA ALA A 165 5.31 -13.48 -8.46
C ALA A 165 6.11 -14.78 -8.62
N ALA A 166 6.20 -15.59 -7.56
CA ALA A 166 6.89 -16.87 -7.60
C ALA A 166 6.23 -17.86 -8.57
N ARG A 167 4.89 -17.99 -8.51
CA ARG A 167 4.13 -18.92 -9.36
C ARG A 167 4.26 -18.57 -10.84
N LEU A 168 4.14 -17.30 -11.19
CA LEU A 168 4.23 -16.84 -12.58
C LEU A 168 5.65 -16.97 -13.13
N SER A 169 6.67 -16.60 -12.34
CA SER A 169 8.05 -16.67 -12.81
C SER A 169 8.56 -18.11 -12.93
N ALA A 170 8.46 -18.90 -11.86
CA ALA A 170 9.01 -20.24 -11.86
C ALA A 170 8.18 -21.18 -12.75
N GLY A 171 6.86 -20.99 -12.83
CA GLY A 171 6.00 -21.77 -13.74
C GLY A 171 6.31 -21.53 -15.22
N ARG A 172 6.72 -20.31 -15.61
CA ARG A 172 7.19 -20.02 -16.98
C ARG A 172 8.53 -20.69 -17.27
N HIS A 173 9.52 -20.51 -16.40
CA HIS A 173 10.89 -20.98 -16.68
C HIS A 173 11.06 -22.50 -16.53
N LEU A 174 10.31 -23.17 -15.65
CA LEU A 174 10.34 -24.64 -15.54
C LEU A 174 9.81 -25.36 -16.79
N ARG A 175 8.96 -24.69 -17.57
CA ARG A 175 8.46 -25.19 -18.86
C ARG A 175 9.48 -25.07 -19.99
N GLU A 176 10.42 -24.14 -19.88
CA GLU A 176 11.49 -23.96 -20.89
C GLU A 176 12.62 -24.99 -20.74
N ILE A 177 12.73 -25.65 -19.58
CA ILE A 177 13.72 -26.71 -19.34
C ILE A 177 13.10 -28.05 -19.72
N GLU A 178 13.08 -28.38 -21.00
CA GLU A 178 12.80 -29.74 -21.48
C GLU A 178 14.06 -30.61 -21.40
N PRO A 179 13.95 -31.88 -20.96
CA PRO A 179 15.09 -32.79 -20.94
C PRO A 179 15.50 -33.16 -22.38
N VAL A 180 16.79 -33.02 -22.67
CA VAL A 180 17.46 -33.68 -23.81
C VAL A 180 17.77 -35.13 -23.47
#